data_AF-A0A2T0L7R9-F1
#
_entry.id   AF-A0A2T0L7R9-F1
#
_cell.length_a   1.000
_cell.length_b   1.000
_cell.length_c   1.000
_cell.angle_alpha   90.00
_cell.angle_beta   90.00
_cell.angle_gamma   90.00
#
_symmetry.space_group_name_H-M   'P 1'
#
loop_
_entity.id
_entity.type
_entity.pdbx_description
1 polymer ?
#
loop_
_entity_poly.entity_id
_entity_poly.type
_entity_poly.pdbx_seq_one_letter_code
_entity_poly.pdbx_strand_id
1 'polypeptide(L)'
;MRMLLNIRIPHEPFNTMVREGTVGQVIGKILEEIKPEAVYFTEQSGARGAVVVVDVDNASSIPALAEPWFLKFNADCELRIAMLPEDLQKAGLENLGTKWK
;
A
#
# COMPACT_ATOMS: atom_id res chain seq x y z
N MET A 1 -8.19 -4.92 10.25
CA MET A 1 -7.98 -3.45 10.26
C MET A 1 -7.64 -3.03 8.85
N ARG A 2 -8.27 -1.97 8.32
CA ARG A 2 -7.96 -1.55 6.95
C ARG A 2 -6.67 -0.73 6.91
N MET A 3 -5.82 -1.01 5.92
CA MET A 3 -4.61 -0.24 5.65
C MET A 3 -4.57 0.20 4.20
N LEU A 4 -4.06 1.41 3.99
CA LEU A 4 -3.61 1.88 2.69
C LEU A 4 -2.10 1.62 2.60
N LEU A 5 -1.70 0.91 1.57
CA LEU A 5 -0.32 0.69 1.20
C LEU A 5 -0.05 1.51 -0.06
N ASN A 6 0.65 2.63 0.11
CA ASN A 6 1.11 3.47 -0.99
C ASN A 6 2.50 2.99 -1.41
N ILE A 7 2.62 2.63 -2.67
CA ILE A 7 3.80 1.98 -3.22
C ILE A 7 4.36 2.88 -4.29
N ARG A 8 5.60 3.33 -4.11
CA ARG A 8 6.34 4.08 -5.13
C ARG A 8 7.44 3.20 -5.69
N ILE A 9 7.37 2.91 -6.97
CA ILE A 9 8.28 2.01 -7.67
C ILE A 9 9.33 2.85 -8.43
N PRO A 10 10.63 2.71 -8.12
CA PRO A 10 11.67 3.44 -8.85
C PRO A 10 11.71 3.05 -10.34
N HIS A 11 12.33 3.90 -11.15
CA HIS A 11 12.44 3.65 -12.59
C HIS A 11 13.18 2.35 -12.92
N GLU A 12 14.25 2.03 -12.20
CA GLU A 12 14.93 0.75 -12.26
C GLU A 12 14.81 0.06 -10.89
N PRO A 13 14.59 -1.26 -10.85
CA PRO A 13 14.69 -2.23 -11.96
C PRO A 13 13.41 -2.37 -12.83
N PHE A 14 12.37 -1.56 -12.59
CA PHE A 14 11.09 -1.71 -13.27
C PHE A 14 11.17 -1.57 -14.80
N ASN A 15 11.91 -0.58 -15.31
CA ASN A 15 12.12 -0.38 -16.74
C ASN A 15 12.79 -1.58 -17.40
N THR A 16 13.79 -2.17 -16.75
CA THR A 16 14.43 -3.39 -17.24
C THR A 16 13.41 -4.52 -17.41
N MET A 17 12.58 -4.77 -16.38
CA MET A 17 11.52 -5.79 -16.47
C MET A 17 10.43 -5.47 -17.49
N VAL A 18 10.13 -4.19 -17.74
CA VAL A 18 9.23 -3.77 -18.81
C VAL A 18 9.83 -4.11 -20.18
N ARG A 19 11.11 -3.79 -20.41
CA ARG A 19 11.81 -4.11 -21.67
C ARG A 19 11.91 -5.61 -21.90
N GLU A 20 12.09 -6.39 -20.84
CA GLU A 20 12.14 -7.85 -20.87
C GLU A 20 10.75 -8.53 -20.93
N GLY A 21 9.67 -7.77 -20.76
CA GLY A 21 8.30 -8.30 -20.78
C GLY A 21 7.91 -9.14 -19.57
N THR A 22 8.69 -9.11 -18.48
CA THR A 22 8.49 -9.95 -17.29
C THR A 22 7.64 -9.28 -16.20
N VAL A 23 7.52 -7.95 -16.24
CA VAL A 23 6.91 -7.15 -15.17
C VAL A 23 5.45 -7.53 -14.85
N GLY A 24 4.64 -7.83 -15.86
CA GLY A 24 3.22 -8.14 -15.67
C GLY A 24 2.99 -9.42 -14.87
N GLN A 25 3.81 -10.45 -15.13
CA GLN A 25 3.77 -11.70 -14.37
C GLN A 25 4.19 -11.49 -12.92
N VAL A 26 5.20 -10.64 -12.67
CA VAL A 26 5.66 -10.33 -11.31
C VAL A 26 4.57 -9.60 -10.53
N ILE A 27 3.96 -8.56 -11.11
CA ILE A 27 2.84 -7.84 -10.47
C ILE A 27 1.68 -8.81 -10.18
N GLY A 28 1.30 -9.65 -11.15
CA GLY A 28 0.23 -10.64 -10.98
C GLY A 28 0.47 -11.55 -9.76
N LYS A 29 1.68 -12.13 -9.64
CA LYS A 29 2.05 -12.97 -8.50
C LYS A 29 1.97 -12.23 -7.16
N ILE A 30 2.37 -10.95 -7.13
CA ILE A 30 2.29 -10.15 -5.90
C ILE A 30 0.82 -9.94 -5.49
N LEU A 31 -0.04 -9.60 -6.45
CA LEU A 31 -1.47 -9.39 -6.17
C LEU A 31 -2.17 -10.68 -5.73
N GLU A 32 -1.80 -11.83 -6.30
CA GLU A 32 -2.30 -13.15 -5.89
C GLU A 32 -1.93 -13.50 -4.45
N GLU A 33 -0.72 -13.11 -4.02
CA GLU A 33 -0.22 -13.36 -2.66
C GLU A 33 -0.90 -12.44 -1.63
N ILE A 34 -0.91 -11.12 -1.90
CA ILE A 34 -1.38 -10.13 -0.91
C ILE A 34 -2.90 -9.97 -0.88
N LYS A 35 -3.61 -10.44 -1.92
CA LYS A 35 -5.08 -10.47 -2.03
C LYS A 35 -5.76 -9.16 -1.58
N PRO A 36 -5.50 -8.05 -2.29
CA PRO A 36 -6.02 -6.77 -1.87
C PRO A 36 -7.53 -6.67 -2.08
N GLU A 37 -8.19 -5.84 -1.27
CA GLU A 37 -9.60 -5.49 -1.45
C GLU A 37 -9.78 -4.61 -2.70
N ALA A 38 -8.84 -3.69 -2.91
CA ALA A 38 -8.77 -2.85 -4.10
C ALA A 38 -7.32 -2.48 -4.42
N VAL A 39 -7.03 -2.28 -5.70
CA VAL A 39 -5.73 -1.78 -6.17
C VAL A 39 -5.94 -0.74 -7.26
N TYR A 40 -5.25 0.38 -7.14
CA TYR A 40 -5.24 1.46 -8.11
C TYR A 40 -3.80 1.76 -8.50
N PHE A 41 -3.46 1.56 -9.78
CA PHE A 41 -2.16 1.95 -10.31
C PHE A 41 -2.20 3.43 -10.71
N THR A 42 -1.22 4.19 -10.26
CA THR A 42 -1.15 5.64 -10.47
C THR A 42 0.29 6.12 -10.51
N GLU A 43 0.49 7.38 -10.87
CA GLU A 43 1.76 8.08 -10.68
C GLU A 43 1.92 8.49 -9.20
N GLN A 44 3.14 8.35 -8.67
CA GLN A 44 3.53 8.85 -7.34
C GLN A 44 4.93 9.51 -7.39
N SER A 45 4.99 10.82 -7.21
CA SER A 45 6.23 11.61 -7.13
C SER A 45 7.21 11.38 -8.30
N GLY A 46 6.71 11.50 -9.53
CA GLY A 46 7.40 11.28 -10.80
C GLY A 46 7.59 9.81 -11.19
N ALA A 47 7.06 8.85 -10.42
CA ALA A 47 7.34 7.43 -10.59
C ALA A 47 6.07 6.58 -10.76
N ARG A 48 6.22 5.32 -11.20
CA ARG A 48 5.10 4.38 -11.19
C ARG A 48 4.76 4.07 -9.74
N GLY A 49 3.48 3.90 -9.45
CA GLY A 49 3.06 3.52 -8.13
C GLY A 49 1.72 2.79 -8.11
N ALA A 50 1.38 2.36 -6.91
CA ALA A 50 0.10 1.74 -6.61
C ALA A 50 -0.41 2.24 -5.27
N VAL A 51 -1.73 2.39 -5.16
CA VAL A 51 -2.45 2.53 -3.91
C VAL A 51 -3.22 1.23 -3.72
N VAL A 52 -2.87 0.49 -2.68
CA VAL A 52 -3.45 -0.82 -2.38
C VAL A 52 -4.24 -0.74 -1.08
N VAL A 53 -5.48 -1.21 -1.11
CA VAL A 53 -6.35 -1.33 0.06
C VAL A 53 -6.33 -2.78 0.51
N VAL A 54 -5.94 -3.02 1.75
CA VAL A 54 -5.82 -4.36 2.33
C VAL A 54 -6.49 -4.40 3.70
N ASP A 55 -7.08 -5.54 4.04
CA ASP A 55 -7.47 -5.83 5.42
C ASP A 55 -6.35 -6.61 6.11
N VAL A 56 -6.03 -6.20 7.34
CA VAL A 56 -4.89 -6.67 8.10
C VAL A 56 -5.35 -7.07 9.49
N ASP A 57 -5.24 -8.36 9.80
CA ASP A 57 -5.66 -8.90 11.08
C ASP A 57 -4.71 -8.53 12.23
N ASN A 58 -3.41 -8.50 11.96
CA ASN A 58 -2.38 -8.23 12.95
C ASN A 58 -1.18 -7.49 12.33
N ALA A 59 -0.43 -6.77 13.17
CA ALA A 59 0.71 -5.98 12.71
C ALA A 59 1.85 -6.83 12.11
N SER A 60 1.98 -8.11 12.48
CA SER A 60 3.01 -8.99 11.92
C SER A 60 2.75 -9.42 10.47
N SER A 61 1.55 -9.18 9.93
CA SER A 61 1.25 -9.39 8.52
C SER A 61 1.85 -8.30 7.62
N ILE A 62 2.26 -7.16 8.18
CA ILE A 62 2.78 -6.01 7.41
C ILE A 62 3.96 -6.39 6.48
N PRO A 63 5.00 -7.11 6.93
CA PRO A 63 6.10 -7.50 6.05
C PRO A 63 5.65 -8.35 4.87
N ALA A 64 4.70 -9.28 5.06
CA ALA A 64 4.19 -10.11 3.98
C ALA A 64 3.52 -9.30 2.85
N LEU A 65 2.99 -8.11 3.19
CA LEU A 65 2.37 -7.20 2.23
C LEU A 65 3.40 -6.34 1.49
N ALA A 66 4.49 -5.92 2.16
CA ALA A 66 5.46 -4.96 1.63
C ALA A 66 6.69 -5.60 0.98
N GLU A 67 7.22 -6.70 1.55
CA GLU A 67 8.41 -7.42 1.08
C GLU A 67 8.36 -7.80 -0.41
N PRO A 68 7.23 -8.27 -0.98
CA PRO A 68 7.21 -8.57 -2.41
C PRO A 68 7.54 -7.37 -3.29
N TRP A 69 7.14 -6.16 -2.89
CA TRP A 69 7.44 -4.92 -3.60
C TRP A 69 8.89 -4.48 -3.39
N PHE A 70 9.41 -4.63 -2.17
CA PHE A 70 10.82 -4.37 -1.86
C PHE A 70 11.74 -5.26 -2.69
N LEU A 71 11.55 -6.57 -2.61
CA LEU A 71 12.47 -7.55 -3.18
C LEU A 71 12.36 -7.65 -4.70
N LYS A 72 11.19 -7.36 -5.30
CA LYS A 72 11.03 -7.40 -6.75
C LYS A 72 11.33 -6.08 -7.42
N PHE A 73 10.98 -4.96 -6.80
CA PHE A 73 11.01 -3.66 -7.47
C PHE A 73 11.88 -2.61 -6.78
N ASN A 74 12.53 -2.91 -5.66
CA ASN A 74 13.19 -1.93 -4.81
C ASN A 74 12.25 -0.75 -4.47
N ALA A 75 10.96 -1.04 -4.29
CA ALA A 75 9.94 -0.02 -4.09
C ALA A 75 10.02 0.60 -2.69
N ASP A 76 9.58 1.85 -2.57
CA ASP A 76 9.27 2.46 -1.28
C ASP A 76 7.81 2.14 -0.95
N CYS A 77 7.54 1.66 0.27
CA CYS A 77 6.19 1.38 0.75
C CYS A 77 5.86 2.24 1.96
N GLU A 78 4.77 2.99 1.87
CA GLU A 78 4.21 3.78 2.96
C GLU A 78 2.90 3.16 3.43
N LEU A 79 2.84 2.84 4.72
CA LEU A 79 1.70 2.16 5.34
C LEU A 79 0.90 3.14 6.19
N ARG A 80 -0.40 3.23 5.93
CA ARG A 80 -1.34 4.08 6.67
C ARG A 80 -2.50 3.24 7.16
N ILE A 81 -2.77 3.29 8.47
CA ILE A 81 -4.02 2.76 9.00
C ILE A 81 -5.16 3.63 8.47
N ALA A 82 -6.19 3.00 7.92
CA ALA A 82 -7.36 3.67 7.38
C ALA A 82 -8.56 3.45 8.31
N MET A 83 -9.23 4.55 8.66
CA MET A 83 -10.49 4.52 9.39
C MET A 83 -11.65 4.52 8.40
N LEU A 84 -12.66 3.72 8.68
CA LEU A 84 -13.97 3.86 8.05
C LEU A 84 -14.75 5.05 8.65
N PRO A 85 -15.84 5.49 8.01
CA PRO A 85 -16.73 6.49 8.59
C PRO A 85 -17.19 6.14 10.01
N GLU A 86 -17.51 4.87 10.28
CA GLU A 86 -17.96 4.39 11.59
C GLU A 86 -16.85 4.44 12.65
N ASP A 87 -15.60 4.22 12.24
CA ASP A 87 -14.44 4.33 13.13
C ASP A 87 -14.19 5.79 13.51
N LEU A 88 -14.28 6.71 12.53
CA LEU A 88 -14.14 8.14 12.75
C LEU A 88 -15.23 8.69 13.67
N GLN A 89 -16.47 8.22 13.54
CA GLN A 89 -17.59 8.60 14.43
C GLN A 89 -17.31 8.21 15.89
N LYS A 90 -16.62 7.10 16.13
CA LYS A 90 -16.25 6.64 17.47
C LYS A 90 -15.05 7.39 18.07
N ALA A 91 -14.38 8.25 17.30
CA ALA A 91 -13.17 8.95 17.74
C ALA A 91 -13.44 10.07 18.75
N GLY A 92 -14.70 10.49 18.94
CA GLY A 92 -15.08 11.50 19.93
C GLY A 92 -14.49 12.90 19.66
N LEU A 93 -14.41 13.28 18.38
CA LEU A 93 -13.70 14.48 17.91
C LEU A 93 -14.18 15.77 18.59
N GLU A 94 -15.47 15.88 18.87
CA GLU A 94 -16.11 17.00 19.57
C GLU A 94 -15.51 17.27 20.96
N ASN A 95 -14.95 16.23 21.60
CA ASN A 95 -14.37 16.33 22.93
C ASN A 95 -12.83 16.42 22.90
N LEU A 96 -12.16 15.92 21.86
CA LEU A 96 -10.68 15.86 21.82
C LEU A 96 -10.01 17.23 21.97
N GLY A 97 -10.58 18.28 21.37
CA GLY A 97 -10.04 19.63 21.45
C GLY A 97 -10.17 20.29 22.83
N THR A 98 -11.06 19.80 23.69
CA THR A 98 -11.31 20.40 25.02
C THR A 98 -10.11 20.28 25.95
N LYS A 99 -9.29 19.23 25.79
CA LYS A 99 -8.07 19.01 26.59
C LYS A 99 -6.95 20.00 26.27
N TRP A 100 -7.02 20.69 25.12
CA TRP A 100 -5.94 21.52 24.58
C TRP A 100 -6.32 23.01 24.48
N LYS A 101 -7.44 23.41 25.09
CA LYS A 101 -7.82 24.81 25.27
C LYS A 101 -7.14 25.43 26.49
#